data_AF-A0R540-F1
#
_entry.id   AF-A0R540-F1
#
_cell.length_a   1.000
_cell.length_b   1.000
_cell.length_c   1.000
_cell.angle_alpha   90.00
_cell.angle_beta   90.00
_cell.angle_gamma   90.00
#
_symmetry.space_group_name_H-M   'P 1'
#
loop_
_entity.id
_entity.type
_entity.pdbx_description
1 polymer ?
#
loop_
_entity_poly.entity_id
_entity_poly.type
_entity_poly.pdbx_seq_one_letter_code
_entity_poly.pdbx_strand_id
1 'polypeptide(L)'
;MVTRCLLGGLTCATRRREHGVILMLQPCTADRRPIGPAKWIGPVATESDLRAACDWITDGSWHSQTLSPRLRADVNLTRAARRN
;
A
#
# COMPACT_ATOMS: atom_id res chain seq x y z
N MET A 1 -17.11 -17.55 10.88
CA MET A 1 -16.26 -16.40 11.22
C MET A 1 -15.73 -15.82 9.91
N VAL A 2 -16.08 -14.59 9.56
CA VAL A 2 -15.58 -13.94 8.33
C VAL A 2 -14.37 -13.09 8.68
N THR A 3 -13.26 -13.34 7.99
CA THR A 3 -12.05 -12.53 8.09
C THR A 3 -12.38 -11.12 7.60
N ARG A 4 -12.25 -10.11 8.46
CA ARG A 4 -12.44 -8.72 8.04
C ARG A 4 -11.34 -8.35 7.05
N CYS A 5 -11.70 -7.59 6.02
CA CYS A 5 -10.74 -7.07 5.07
C CYS A 5 -9.64 -6.30 5.82
N LEU A 6 -8.36 -6.65 5.57
CA LEU A 6 -7.20 -6.01 6.22
C LEU A 6 -7.09 -4.51 5.87
N LEU A 7 -7.78 -4.07 4.83
CA LEU A 7 -7.88 -2.67 4.43
C LEU A 7 -9.08 -1.94 5.06
N GLY A 8 -9.99 -2.64 5.76
CA GLY A 8 -11.29 -2.13 6.21
C GLY A 8 -12.44 -2.52 5.28
N GLY A 9 -13.65 -2.71 5.86
CA GLY A 9 -14.82 -3.26 5.12
C GLY A 9 -15.34 -2.37 3.99
N LEU A 10 -15.09 -1.06 4.03
CA LEU A 10 -15.58 -0.08 3.03
C LEU A 10 -14.56 0.21 1.92
N THR A 11 -13.33 -0.26 2.07
CA THR A 11 -12.21 0.10 1.20
C THR A 11 -12.27 -0.63 -0.13
N CYS A 12 -12.83 -1.85 -0.14
CA CYS A 12 -13.12 -2.58 -1.38
C CYS A 12 -14.36 -2.03 -2.11
N ALA A 13 -15.38 -1.58 -1.36
CA ALA A 13 -16.64 -1.09 -1.93
C ALA A 13 -16.51 0.29 -2.59
N THR A 14 -15.59 1.13 -2.10
CA THR A 14 -15.34 2.48 -2.62
C THR A 14 -14.21 2.54 -3.65
N ARG A 15 -13.56 1.40 -3.94
CA ARG A 15 -12.46 1.33 -4.89
C ARG A 15 -12.98 1.46 -6.32
N ARG A 16 -12.76 2.62 -6.94
CA ARG A 16 -12.92 2.76 -8.40
C ARG A 16 -11.90 1.85 -9.09
N ARG A 17 -12.38 0.99 -10.01
CA ARG A 17 -11.55 0.03 -10.78
C ARG A 17 -10.44 0.72 -11.60
N GLU A 18 -10.57 2.02 -11.82
CA GLU A 18 -9.69 2.87 -12.63
C GLU A 18 -8.43 3.37 -11.88
N HIS A 19 -8.29 3.08 -10.58
CA HIS A 19 -7.28 3.71 -9.72
C HIS A 19 -6.06 2.82 -9.39
N GLY A 20 -5.62 1.91 -10.26
CA GLY A 20 -4.38 1.13 -10.03
C GLY A 20 -4.45 0.09 -8.90
N VAL A 21 -3.34 -0.63 -8.68
CA VAL A 21 -3.22 -1.71 -7.68
C VAL A 21 -2.65 -1.21 -6.35
N ILE A 22 -3.06 -1.83 -5.25
CA ILE A 22 -2.45 -1.62 -3.93
C ILE A 22 -1.56 -2.82 -3.64
N LEU A 23 -0.31 -2.57 -3.29
CA LEU A 23 0.64 -3.57 -2.84
C LEU A 23 0.71 -3.56 -1.31
N MET A 24 0.98 -4.73 -0.74
CA MET A 24 1.25 -4.89 0.69
C MET A 24 2.64 -5.50 0.85
N LEU A 25 3.53 -4.80 1.54
CA LEU A 25 4.83 -5.32 1.95
C LEU A 25 4.78 -5.65 3.44
N GLN A 26 5.11 -6.89 3.79
CA GLN A 26 5.24 -7.33 5.17
C GLN A 26 6.72 -7.57 5.47
N PRO A 27 7.38 -6.71 6.26
CA PRO A 27 8.72 -6.99 6.76
C PRO A 27 8.69 -8.30 7.53
N CYS A 28 9.56 -9.25 7.18
CA CYS A 28 9.64 -10.54 7.85
C CYS A 28 11.06 -11.07 7.89
N THR A 29 11.29 -12.01 8.79
CA THR A 29 12.51 -12.84 8.85
C THR A 29 12.57 -13.81 7.66
N ALA A 30 13.70 -14.48 7.48
CA ALA A 30 13.88 -15.50 6.43
C ALA A 30 12.88 -16.67 6.56
N ASP A 31 12.46 -17.02 7.78
CA ASP A 31 11.40 -17.99 8.06
C ASP A 31 9.98 -17.39 7.98
N ARG A 32 9.85 -16.21 7.37
CA ARG A 32 8.59 -15.49 7.11
C ARG A 32 7.81 -15.09 8.36
N ARG A 33 8.49 -14.85 9.50
CA ARG A 33 7.84 -14.28 10.69
C ARG A 33 7.78 -12.76 10.57
N PRO A 34 6.61 -12.12 10.72
CA PRO A 34 6.50 -10.67 10.73
C PRO A 34 7.40 -10.04 11.79
N ILE A 35 8.18 -9.02 11.41
CA ILE A 35 9.04 -8.25 12.33
C ILE A 35 8.49 -6.86 12.63
N GLY A 36 7.32 -6.53 12.08
CA GLY A 36 6.71 -5.21 12.23
C GLY A 36 5.40 -5.08 11.45
N PRO A 37 4.82 -3.87 11.41
CA PRO A 37 3.58 -3.62 10.70
C PRO A 37 3.76 -3.71 9.18
N ALA A 38 2.72 -4.21 8.50
CA ALA A 38 2.64 -4.17 7.04
C ALA A 38 2.67 -2.73 6.52
N LYS A 39 3.27 -2.55 5.34
CA LYS A 39 3.36 -1.30 4.60
C LYS A 39 2.46 -1.40 3.38
N TRP A 40 1.58 -0.42 3.22
CA TRP A 40 0.68 -0.32 2.08
C TRP A 40 1.24 0.67 1.06
N ILE A 41 1.39 0.21 -0.19
CA ILE A 41 1.97 0.99 -1.28
C ILE A 41 0.92 1.13 -2.37
N GLY A 42 0.63 2.36 -2.77
CA GLY A 42 -0.21 2.65 -3.91
C GLY A 42 -1.10 3.89 -3.75
N PRO A 43 -1.96 4.14 -4.75
CA PRO A 43 -2.19 3.28 -5.92
C PRO A 43 -1.00 3.23 -6.91
N VAL A 44 -0.68 2.03 -7.40
CA VAL A 44 0.27 1.80 -8.50
C VAL A 44 -0.52 1.71 -9.78
N ALA A 45 -0.47 2.74 -10.61
CA ALA A 45 -1.26 2.83 -11.84
C ALA A 45 -0.39 2.81 -13.11
N THR A 46 0.90 3.14 -12.98
CA THR A 46 1.83 3.27 -14.10
C THR A 46 3.09 2.43 -13.90
N GLU A 47 3.86 2.21 -14.96
CA GLU A 47 5.17 1.55 -14.85
C GLU A 47 6.16 2.39 -14.01
N SER A 48 6.06 3.73 -14.07
CA SER A 48 6.87 4.61 -13.22
C SER A 48 6.56 4.44 -11.74
N ASP A 49 5.28 4.24 -11.40
CA ASP A 49 4.86 3.94 -10.03
C ASP A 49 5.42 2.60 -9.56
N LEU A 50 5.41 1.59 -10.45
CA LEU A 50 5.96 0.27 -10.17
C LEU A 50 7.47 0.35 -9.91
N ARG A 51 8.21 1.08 -10.76
CA ARG A 51 9.65 1.28 -10.59
C ARG A 51 9.98 1.98 -9.29
N ALA A 52 9.27 3.06 -8.96
CA ALA A 52 9.45 3.76 -7.69
C ALA A 52 9.13 2.88 -6.47
N ALA A 53 8.12 1.99 -6.58
CA ALA A 53 7.84 1.01 -5.54
C ALA A 53 8.98 -0.02 -5.41
N CYS A 54 9.49 -0.56 -6.52
CA CYS A 54 10.61 -1.50 -6.52
C CYS A 54 11.87 -0.88 -5.91
N ASP A 55 12.26 0.32 -6.34
CA ASP A 55 13.44 1.01 -5.83
C ASP A 55 13.35 1.21 -4.31
N TRP A 56 12.18 1.62 -3.81
CA TRP A 56 11.94 1.78 -2.37
C TRP A 56 11.94 0.45 -1.61
N ILE A 57 11.43 -0.63 -2.19
CA ILE A 57 11.47 -1.97 -1.59
C ILE A 57 12.93 -2.45 -1.49
N THR A 58 13.74 -2.23 -2.53
CA THR A 58 15.14 -2.65 -2.58
C THR A 58 16.04 -1.83 -1.65
N ASP A 59 15.75 -0.55 -1.41
CA ASP A 59 16.46 0.30 -0.43
C ASP A 59 16.41 -0.27 1.00
N GLY A 60 15.36 -1.01 1.35
CA GLY A 60 15.30 -1.81 2.59
C GLY A 60 15.01 -1.03 3.87
N SER A 61 15.07 0.31 3.87
CA SER A 61 14.77 1.13 5.06
C SER A 61 13.27 1.14 5.40
N TRP A 62 12.40 0.99 4.40
CA TRP A 62 10.93 0.87 4.48
C TRP A 62 10.20 1.85 5.41
N HIS A 63 10.76 3.06 5.58
CA HIS A 63 10.08 4.17 6.24
C HIS A 63 9.03 4.74 5.28
N SER A 64 7.76 4.85 5.72
CA SER A 64 6.69 5.36 4.85
C SER A 64 6.96 6.79 4.36
N GLN A 65 7.79 7.56 5.07
CA GLN A 65 8.19 8.93 4.72
C GLN A 65 9.21 9.00 3.57
N THR A 66 9.92 7.91 3.26
CA THR A 66 10.85 7.84 2.13
C THR A 66 10.16 7.37 0.85
N LEU A 67 8.96 6.79 0.96
CA LEU A 67 8.12 6.44 -0.19
C LEU A 67 7.54 7.70 -0.84
N SER A 68 7.47 7.74 -2.17
CA SER A 68 6.84 8.85 -2.91
C SER A 68 5.41 9.11 -2.39
N PRO A 69 5.00 10.38 -2.14
CA PRO A 69 3.66 10.69 -1.64
C PRO A 69 2.52 10.13 -2.48
N ARG A 70 2.73 9.96 -3.80
CA ARG A 70 1.75 9.37 -4.72
C ARG A 70 1.52 7.87 -4.49
N LEU A 71 2.46 7.21 -3.81
CA LEU A 71 2.41 5.79 -3.47
C LEU A 71 2.08 5.55 -1.99
N ARG A 72 1.81 6.58 -1.19
CA ARG A 72 1.43 6.42 0.22
C ARG A 72 -0.05 6.12 0.33
N ALA A 73 -0.38 4.86 0.60
CA ALA A 73 -1.78 4.41 0.61
C ALA A 73 -2.60 5.11 1.70
N ASP A 74 -2.03 5.41 2.87
CA ASP A 74 -2.70 6.16 3.95
C ASP A 74 -3.13 7.57 3.52
N VAL A 75 -2.27 8.27 2.77
CA VAL A 75 -2.56 9.60 2.21
C VAL A 75 -3.62 9.50 1.11
N ASN A 76 -3.48 8.53 0.21
CA ASN A 76 -4.34 8.41 -0.96
C ASN A 76 -5.73 7.85 -0.63
N LEU A 77 -5.83 6.88 0.28
CA LEU A 77 -7.11 6.32 0.72
C LEU A 77 -7.92 7.35 1.54
N THR A 78 -7.24 8.18 2.35
CA THR A 78 -7.89 9.29 3.06
C THR A 78 -8.42 10.36 2.09
N ARG A 79 -7.67 10.69 1.02
CA ARG A 79 -8.15 11.61 -0.03
C ARG A 79 -9.33 11.06 -0.81
N ALA A 80 -9.37 9.76 -1.09
CA ALA A 80 -10.50 9.13 -1.76
C ALA A 80 -11.78 9.23 -0.93
N ALA A 81 -11.68 9.04 0.40
CA ALA A 81 -12.83 9.17 1.31
C ALA A 81 -13.40 10.60 1.38
N ARG A 82 -12.56 11.64 1.26
CA ARG A 82 -13.00 13.06 1.29
C ARG A 82 -13.65 13.56 0.00
N ARG A 83 -13.54 12.79 -1.10
CA ARG A 83 -14.12 13.15 -2.41
C ARG A 83 -15.46 12.47 -2.68
N ASN A 84 -15.98 11.71 -1.71
CA ASN A 84 -17.29 11.07 -1.76
C ASN A 84 -18.26 11.81 -0.85
#